data_AF-A0A0R1U065-F1
#
_entry.id   AF-A0A0R1U065-F1
#
_cell.length_a   1.000
_cell.length_b   1.000
_cell.length_c   1.000
_cell.angle_alpha   90.00
_cell.angle_beta   90.00
_cell.angle_gamma   90.00
#
_symmetry.space_group_name_H-M   'P 1'
#
loop_
_entity.id
_entity.type
_entity.pdbx_description
1 polymer ?
#
loop_
_entity_poly.entity_id
_entity_poly.type
_entity_poly.pdbx_seq_one_letter_code
_entity_poly.pdbx_strand_id
1 'polypeptide(L)' 'MVTELRVLRIRKGLNQEELAKQLNVTRNSVSAWERGTKPSLDNAKKIADFFEVPINEIFFEKKYN' A
#
# COMPACT_ATOMS: atom_id res chain seq x y z
N MET A 1 0.03 -2.77 -14.64
CA MET A 1 -1.05 -3.06 -13.68
C MET A 1 -1.00 -2.03 -12.56
N VAL A 2 -2.16 -1.51 -12.15
CA VAL A 2 -2.28 -0.59 -11.00
C VAL A 2 -2.63 -1.44 -9.78
N THR A 3 -1.89 -1.27 -8.68
CA THR A 3 -2.16 -1.94 -7.40
C THR A 3 -3.12 -1.10 -6.55
N GLU A 4 -3.91 -1.74 -5.68
CA GLU A 4 -4.82 -1.00 -4.78
C GLU A 4 -4.04 -0.03 -3.89
N LEU A 5 -2.87 -0.41 -3.40
CA LEU A 5 -1.96 0.48 -2.66
C LEU A 5 -1.67 1.78 -3.41
N ARG A 6 -1.42 1.69 -4.73
CA ARG A 6 -1.18 2.86 -5.58
C ARG A 6 -2.43 3.72 -5.72
N VAL A 7 -3.61 3.10 -5.83
CA VAL A 7 -4.89 3.81 -5.89
C VAL A 7 -5.14 4.59 -4.61
N LEU A 8 -5.02 3.93 -3.45
CA LEU A 8 -5.21 4.54 -2.13
C LEU A 8 -4.25 5.71 -1.91
N ARG A 9 -2.96 5.53 -2.25
CA ARG A 9 -1.96 6.59 -2.14
C ARG A 9 -2.32 7.82 -2.97
N ILE A 10 -2.71 7.63 -4.23
CA ILE A 10 -3.08 8.73 -5.13
C ILE A 10 -4.37 9.42 -4.65
N ARG A 11 -5.36 8.66 -4.15
CA ARG A 11 -6.60 9.23 -3.58
C ARG A 11 -6.33 10.09 -2.34
N LYS A 12 -5.34 9.73 -1.53
CA LYS A 12 -4.84 10.55 -0.42
C LYS A 12 -4.01 11.78 -0.86
N GLY A 13 -3.74 11.94 -2.16
CA GLY A 13 -2.93 13.04 -2.69
C GLY A 13 -1.43 12.91 -2.45
N LEU A 14 -0.94 11.70 -2.13
CA LEU A 14 0.45 11.48 -1.73
C LEU A 14 1.31 10.98 -2.91
N ASN A 15 2.56 11.42 -2.96
CA ASN A 15 3.61 10.77 -3.74
C ASN A 15 4.25 9.59 -2.96
N GLN A 16 5.10 8.79 -3.61
CA GLN A 16 5.71 7.60 -2.98
C GLN A 16 6.61 7.95 -1.79
N GLU A 17 7.29 9.10 -1.82
CA GLU A 17 8.18 9.58 -0.76
C GLU A 17 7.37 9.99 0.48
N GLU A 18 6.25 10.67 0.28
CA GLU A 18 5.35 11.09 1.36
C GLU A 18 4.73 9.89 2.06
N LEU A 19 4.21 8.91 1.32
CA LEU A 19 3.70 7.68 1.92
C LEU A 19 4.79 6.93 2.69
N ALA A 20 6.01 6.88 2.15
CA ALA A 20 7.13 6.23 2.81
C ALA A 20 7.46 6.89 4.15
N LYS A 21 7.44 8.23 4.21
CA LYS A 21 7.61 8.99 5.46
C LYS A 21 6.50 8.69 6.47
N GLN A 22 5.24 8.67 6.05
CA GLN A 22 4.11 8.36 6.93
C GLN A 22 4.20 6.96 7.54
N LEU A 23 4.68 5.98 6.76
CA LEU A 23 4.80 4.59 7.20
C LEU A 23 6.16 4.28 7.86
N ASN A 24 7.05 5.26 7.94
CA ASN A 24 8.43 5.12 8.41
C ASN A 24 9.19 3.98 7.67
N VAL A 25 9.15 4.02 6.34
CA VAL A 25 9.85 3.08 5.44
C VAL A 25 10.57 3.85 4.34
N THR A 26 11.28 3.13 3.47
CA THR A 26 11.94 3.77 2.31
C THR A 26 10.95 3.95 1.15
N ARG A 27 11.17 4.98 0.32
CA ARG A 27 10.45 5.16 -0.95
C ARG A 27 10.56 3.93 -1.86
N ASN A 28 11.70 3.25 -1.85
CA ASN A 28 11.92 2.03 -2.63
C ASN A 28 11.00 0.90 -2.17
N SER A 29 10.72 0.79 -0.87
CA SER A 29 9.76 -0.16 -0.32
C SER A 29 8.36 0.08 -0.90
N VAL A 30 7.86 1.32 -0.82
CA VAL A 30 6.57 1.71 -1.41
C VAL A 30 6.54 1.39 -2.91
N SER A 31 7.59 1.77 -3.63
CA SER A 31 7.73 1.53 -5.06
C SER A 31 7.70 0.03 -5.41
N ALA A 32 8.35 -0.82 -4.63
CA ALA A 32 8.35 -2.27 -4.81
C ALA A 32 6.96 -2.88 -4.56
N TRP A 33 6.27 -2.44 -3.50
CA TRP A 33 4.92 -2.89 -3.19
C TRP A 33 3.93 -2.52 -4.30
N GLU A 34 4.06 -1.33 -4.87
CA GLU A 34 3.23 -0.91 -6.00
C GLU A 34 3.52 -1.67 -7.30
N ARG A 35 4.68 -2.33 -7.40
CA ARG A 35 5.04 -3.22 -8.51
C ARG A 35 4.70 -4.69 -8.26
N GLY A 36 4.14 -5.03 -7.10
CA GLY A 36 3.68 -6.38 -6.77
C GLY A 36 4.59 -7.16 -5.83
N THR A 37 5.66 -6.57 -5.30
CA THR A 37 6.40 -7.19 -4.19
C THR A 37 5.52 -7.19 -2.94
N LYS A 38 5.36 -8.35 -2.29
CA LYS A 38 4.56 -8.43 -1.06
C LYS A 38 5.33 -7.78 0.11
N PRO A 39 4.73 -6.87 0.89
CA PRO A 39 5.30 -6.40 2.15
C PRO A 39 5.36 -7.52 3.19
N SER A 40 6.16 -7.32 4.25
CA SER A 40 6.03 -8.12 5.48
C SER A 40 4.66 -7.89 6.12
N LEU A 41 4.22 -8.81 6.99
CA LEU A 41 2.94 -8.68 7.70
C LEU A 41 2.85 -7.37 8.49
N ASP A 42 3.92 -6.97 9.16
CA ASP A 42 3.98 -5.70 9.91
C ASP A 42 3.79 -4.48 9.01
N ASN A 43 4.41 -4.47 7.84
CA ASN A 43 4.25 -3.36 6.89
C ASN A 43 2.86 -3.40 6.24
N ALA A 44 2.33 -4.58 5.93
CA ALA A 44 0.96 -4.73 5.43
C ALA A 44 -0.05 -4.18 6.45
N LYS A 45 0.15 -4.47 7.73
CA LYS A 45 -0.66 -3.94 8.83
C LYS A 45 -0.53 -2.42 8.94
N LYS A 46 0.69 -1.86 8.95
CA LYS A 46 0.90 -0.40 8.95
C LYS A 46 0.19 0.31 7.79
N ILE A 47 0.24 -0.29 6.60
CA ILE A 47 -0.42 0.24 5.41
C ILE A 47 -1.94 0.23 5.60
N ALA A 48 -2.50 -0.91 6.04
CA ALA A 48 -3.92 -1.06 6.34
C ALA A 48 -4.40 -0.05 7.40
N ASP A 49 -3.67 0.07 8.51
CA ASP A 49 -3.96 1.00 9.60
C ASP A 49 -3.92 2.46 9.10
N PHE A 50 -2.92 2.83 8.29
CA PHE A 50 -2.78 4.18 7.74
C PHE A 50 -3.93 4.58 6.79
N PHE A 51 -4.42 3.62 6.00
CA PHE A 51 -5.53 3.85 5.08
C PHE A 51 -6.90 3.54 5.68
N GLU A 52 -6.95 3.07 6.93
CA GLU A 52 -8.18 2.68 7.63
C GLU A 52 -9.01 1.64 6.86
N VAL A 53 -8.34 0.71 6.17
CA VAL A 53 -8.99 -0.37 5.42
C VAL A 53 -8.40 -1.73 5.78
N PRO A 54 -9.17 -2.82 5.68
CA PRO A 54 -8.67 -4.17 5.90
C PRO A 54 -7.49 -4.55 4.96
N ILE A 55 -6.51 -5.31 5.46
CA ILE A 55 -5.34 -5.78 4.68
C ILE A 55 -5.78 -6.51 3.39
N ASN A 56 -6.89 -7.27 3.45
CA ASN A 56 -7.44 -7.99 2.31
C ASN A 56 -7.94 -7.08 1.18
N GLU A 57 -8.32 -5.83 1.47
CA GLU A 57 -8.72 -4.90 0.43
C GLU A 57 -7.52 -4.40 -0.38
N ILE A 58 -6.32 -4.37 0.22
CA ILE A 58 -5.11 -3.81 -0.39
C ILE A 58 -4.29 -4.87 -1.15
N PHE A 59 -4.15 -6.08 -0.57
CA PHE A 59 -3.16 -7.06 -1.04
C PHE A 59 -3.76 -8.37 -1.55
N PHE A 60 -5.08 -8.56 -1.47
CA PHE A 60 -5.72 -9.80 -1.91
C PHE A 60 -6.65 -9.53 -3.09
N GLU A 61 -6.76 -10.50 -3.98
CA GLU A 61 -7.63 -10.40 -5.15
C GLU A 61 -9.09 -10.30 -4.71
N LYS A 62 -9.78 -9.26 -5.18
CA LYS A 62 -11.24 -9.20 -5.11
C LYS A 62 -11.77 -10.24 -6.09
N LYS A 63 -12.17 -11.42 -5.58
CA LYS A 63 -13.03 -12.32 -6.34
C LYS A 63 -14.37 -11.62 -6.54
N TYR A 64 -14.57 -11.04 -7.71
CA TYR A 64 -15.92 -10.74 -8.18
C TYR A 64 -16.52 -12.08 -8.61
N ASN A 65 -17.58 -12.50 -7.89
CA ASN A 65 -18.46 -13.56 -8.36
C ASN A 65 -19.27 -13.07 -9.55
#